data_AF-A0A1F8T3M4-F1
#
_entry.id   AF-A0A1F8T3M4-F1
#
_cell.length_a   1.000
_cell.length_b   1.000
_cell.length_c   1.000
_cell.angle_alpha   90.00
_cell.angle_beta   90.00
_cell.angle_gamma   90.00
#
_symmetry.space_group_name_H-M   'P 1'
#
loop_
_entity.id
_entity.type
_entity.pdbx_description
1 polymer ?
#
loop_
_entity_poly.entity_id
_entity_poly.type
_entity_poly.pdbx_seq_one_letter_code
_entity_poly.pdbx_strand_id
1 'polypeptide(L)' 'MPKEKTITKHRDAGNGRYVSEEYARKHPQTTVKETDKVVTKEKPITENKEKITRCFQSYLKIIYYPLAEGW' A
#
# COMPACT_ATOMS: atom_id res chain seq x y z
N MET A 1 -6.29 16.36 3.32
CA MET A 1 -5.04 16.02 4.04
C MET A 1 -4.97 14.49 4.13
N PRO A 2 -3.82 13.86 3.82
CA PRO A 2 -3.68 12.41 3.98
C PRO A 2 -3.87 12.04 5.46
N LYS A 3 -4.69 11.03 5.74
CA LYS A 3 -4.86 10.51 7.11
C LYS A 3 -3.58 9.78 7.50
N GLU A 4 -2.88 10.32 8.49
CA GLU A 4 -1.68 9.70 9.04
C GLU A 4 -2.07 8.40 9.76
N LYS A 5 -1.55 7.27 9.29
CA LYS A 5 -1.81 5.97 9.90
C LYS A 5 -0.73 5.68 10.93
N THR A 6 -1.09 5.64 12.20
CA THR A 6 -0.17 5.25 13.29
C THR A 6 -0.35 3.76 13.61
N ILE A 7 0.76 3.04 13.80
CA ILE A 7 0.76 1.66 14.30
C ILE A 7 1.37 1.65 15.69
N THR A 8 0.67 1.04 16.63
CA THR A 8 1.21 0.77 17.97
C THR A 8 1.88 -0.59 17.98
N LYS A 9 3.10 -0.67 18.51
CA LYS A 9 3.84 -1.91 18.72
C LYS A 9 4.26 -2.01 20.18
N HIS A 10 4.42 -3.25 20.64
CA HIS A 10 4.92 -3.56 21.97
C HIS A 10 6.27 -4.26 21.84
N ARG A 11 7.27 -3.80 22.58
CA ARG A 11 8.62 -4.33 22.55
C ARG A 11 9.08 -4.63 23.96
N ASP A 12 9.54 -5.86 24.20
CA ASP A 12 10.10 -6.25 25.49
C ASP A 12 11.46 -5.57 25.70
N ALA A 13 11.62 -4.91 26.84
CA ALA A 13 12.81 -4.13 27.21
C ALA A 13 14.00 -5.03 27.61
N GLY A 14 13.74 -6.25 28.08
CA GLY A 14 14.81 -7.19 28.44
C GLY A 14 15.45 -7.82 27.20
N ASN A 15 14.60 -8.28 26.27
CA ASN A 15 15.02 -9.13 25.16
C ASN A 15 15.05 -8.38 23.82
N GLY A 16 14.43 -7.19 23.76
CA GLY A 16 14.31 -6.38 22.55
C GLY A 16 13.35 -6.93 21.49
N ARG A 17 12.57 -7.97 21.80
CA ARG A 17 11.64 -8.62 20.87
C ARG A 17 10.28 -7.91 20.83
N TYR A 18 9.65 -7.87 19.66
CA TYR A 18 8.27 -7.43 19.56
C TYR A 18 7.33 -8.50 20.08
N VAL A 19 6.37 -8.08 20.91
CA VAL A 19 5.45 -8.95 21.64
C VAL A 19 4.00 -8.59 21.30
N SER A 20 3.08 -9.51 21.59
CA SER A 20 1.65 -9.26 21.43
C SER A 20 1.15 -8.30 22.52
N GLU A 21 0.00 -7.66 22.26
CA GLU A 21 -0.65 -6.77 23.23
C GLU A 21 -1.07 -7.51 24.51
N GLU A 22 -1.46 -8.79 24.41
CA GLU A 22 -1.78 -9.59 25.60
C GLU A 22 -0.55 -9.79 26.50
N TYR A 23 0.62 -10.05 25.90
CA TYR A 23 1.87 -10.17 26.64
C TYR A 23 2.24 -8.83 27.29
N ALA A 24 2.09 -7.73 26.56
CA ALA A 24 2.32 -6.38 27.08
C ALA A 24 1.44 -6.08 28.29
N ARG A 25 0.18 -6.54 28.28
CA ARG A 25 -0.75 -6.37 29.41
C ARG A 25 -0.38 -7.23 30.63
N LYS A 26 0.19 -8.42 30.42
CA LYS A 26 0.69 -9.29 31.49
C LYS A 26 2.01 -8.78 32.08
N HIS A 27 2.84 -8.12 31.27
CA HIS A 27 4.16 -7.63 31.65
C HIS A 27 4.34 -6.12 31.38
N PRO A 28 3.54 -5.25 32.04
CA PRO A 28 3.56 -3.81 31.78
C PRO A 28 4.87 -3.13 32.22
N GLN A 29 5.59 -3.73 33.17
CA GLN A 29 6.83 -3.17 33.70
C GLN A 29 8.03 -3.37 32.77
N THR A 30 8.01 -4.43 31.96
CA THR A 30 9.12 -4.79 31.06
C THR A 30 8.79 -4.56 29.60
N THR A 31 7.59 -4.08 29.27
CA THR A 31 7.17 -3.87 27.87
C THR A 31 7.06 -2.39 27.55
N VAL A 32 7.78 -1.96 26.51
CA VAL A 32 7.72 -0.61 25.95
C VAL A 32 6.62 -0.56 24.89
N LYS A 33 5.81 0.50 24.91
CA LYS A 33 4.81 0.80 23.89
C LYS A 33 5.37 1.85 22.94
N GLU A 34 5.56 1.48 21.68
CA GLU A 34 6.07 2.34 20.62
C GLU A 34 4.94 2.70 19.65
N THR A 35 4.84 3.96 19.25
CA THR A 35 3.83 4.42 18.27
C THR A 35 4.54 4.96 17.04
N ASP A 36 4.52 4.16 15.98
CA ASP A 36 5.18 4.48 14.71
C ASP A 36 4.20 5.14 13.74
N LYS A 37 4.64 6.21 13.10
CA LYS A 37 3.93 6.82 11.97
C LYS A 37 4.22 5.99 10.73
N VAL A 38 3.20 5.30 10.21
CA VAL A 38 3.33 4.55 8.95
C VAL A 38 2.95 5.47 7.81
N VAL A 39 3.98 5.96 7.14
CA VAL A 39 3.83 6.52 5.79
C VAL A 39 3.58 5.34 4.87
N THR A 40 2.31 5.05 4.60
CA THR A 40 1.95 4.11 3.54
C THR A 40 2.47 4.68 2.23
N LYS A 41 3.58 4.13 1.74
CA LYS A 41 4.02 4.36 0.36
C LYS A 41 2.99 3.67 -0.53
N GLU A 42 1.97 4.41 -0.96
CA GLU A 42 1.12 3.97 -2.06
C GLU A 42 2.05 3.61 -3.22
N LYS A 43 1.92 2.41 -3.79
CA LYS A 43 2.69 2.05 -4.98
C LYS A 43 2.47 3.14 -6.03
N PRO A 44 3.53 3.66 -6.68
CA PRO A 44 3.36 4.76 -7.60
C PRO A 44 2.40 4.31 -8.70
N ILE A 45 1.36 5.11 -8.92
CA ILE A 45 0.24 4.89 -9.87
C ILE A 45 0.76 4.66 -11.30
N THR A 46 2.05 4.90 -11.55
CA THR A 46 2.76 4.75 -12.82
C THR A 46 2.74 3.34 -13.39
N GLU A 47 2.75 2.27 -12.59
CA GLU A 47 2.72 0.88 -13.13
C GLU A 47 1.38 0.54 -13.82
N ASN A 48 0.30 1.25 -13.48
CA ASN A 48 -1.02 1.00 -14.04
C ASN A 48 -1.29 1.80 -15.33
N LYS A 49 -0.49 2.84 -15.60
CA LYS A 49 -0.71 3.73 -16.75
C LYS A 49 -0.39 3.02 -18.07
N GLU A 50 0.73 2.30 -18.17
CA GLU A 50 1.15 1.62 -19.41
C GLU A 50 0.16 0.55 -19.89
N LYS A 51 -0.44 -0.21 -18.96
CA LYS A 51 -1.47 -1.22 -19.29
C LYS A 51 -2.76 -0.59 -19.80
N ILE A 52 -3.16 0.55 -19.22
CA ILE A 52 -4.36 1.28 -19.64
C ILE A 52 -4.17 1.87 -21.04
N THR A 53 -3.00 2.45 -21.36
CA THR A 53 -2.75 3.03 -22.68
C THR A 53 -2.74 1.97 -23.79
N ARG A 54 -2.22 0.76 -23.51
CA ARG A 54 -2.16 -0.33 -24.50
C ARG A 54 -3.54 -0.86 -24.88
N CYS A 55 -4.45 -1.02 -23.91
CA CYS A 55 -5.83 -1.43 -24.18
C CYS A 55 -6.60 -0.39 -25.01
N PHE A 56 -6.41 0.90 -24.71
CA PHE A 56 -7.11 1.99 -25.40
C PHE A 56 -6.65 2.13 -26.87
N GLN A 57 -5.35 2.00 -27.14
CA GLN A 57 -4.81 2.03 -28.50
C GLN A 57 -5.32 0.87 -29.37
N SER A 58 -5.46 -0.34 -28.81
CA SER A 58 -6.04 -1.47 -29.54
C SER A 58 -7.50 -1.22 -29.91
N TYR A 59 -8.27 -0.60 -29.00
CA TYR A 59 -9.69 -0.34 -29.21
C TYR A 59 -9.93 0.73 -30.29
N LEU A 60 -9.14 1.82 -30.27
CA LEU A 60 -9.21 2.86 -31.31
C LEU A 60 -8.82 2.33 -32.70
N LYS A 61 -7.87 1.40 -32.80
CA LYS A 61 -7.47 0.80 -34.08
C LYS A 61 -8.61 -0.02 -34.70
N ILE A 62 -9.39 -0.75 -33.90
CA ILE A 62 -10.54 -1.51 -34.38
C ILE A 62 -11.66 -0.59 -34.88
N ILE A 63 -11.88 0.55 -34.20
CA ILE A 63 -12.97 1.47 -34.54
C ILE A 63 -12.67 2.32 -35.79
N TYR A 64 -11.42 2.76 -35.98
CA TYR A 64 -11.08 3.71 -37.05
C TYR A 64 -10.58 3.09 -38.36
N TYR A 65 -10.12 1.83 -38.37
CA TYR A 65 -9.65 1.18 -39.60
C TYR A 65 -10.74 0.67 -40.58
N PRO A 66 -11.99 0.35 -40.20
CA PRO A 66 -13.00 -0.06 -41.18
C PRO A 66 -13.63 1.11 -41.95
N LEU A 67 -13.28 2.37 -41.62
CA LEU A 67 -13.76 3.56 -42.34
C LEU A 67 -12.83 3.99 -43.49
N ALA A 68 -11.63 3.39 -43.59
CA ALA A 68 -10.64 3.67 -44.65
C ALA A 68 -10.68 2.66 -45.80
N GLU A 69 -11.35 1.52 -45.61
CA GLU A 69 -11.57 0.50 -46.64
C GLU A 69 -13.05 0.53 -47.02
N GLY A 70 -13.41 1.56 -47.79
CA GLY A 70 -14.71 1.63 -48.44
C GLY A 70 -14.92 0.48 -49.44
N TRP A 71 -16.19 0.15 -49.65
CA TRP A 71 -16.85 -0.11 -50.95
C TRP A 71 -15.95 -0.49 -52.14
#